data_AF-A0A6C0CUZ2-F1
#
_entry.id   AF-A0A6C0CUZ2-F1
#
_cell.length_a   1.000
_cell.length_b   1.000
_cell.length_c   1.000
_cell.angle_alpha   90.00
_cell.angle_beta   90.00
_cell.angle_gamma   90.00
#
_symmetry.space_group_name_H-M   'P 1'
#
loop_
_entity.id
_entity.type
_entity.pdbx_description
1 polymer ?
#
loop_
_entity_poly.entity_id
_entity_poly.type
_entity_poly.pdbx_seq_one_letter_code
_entity_poly.pdbx_strand_id
1 'polypeptide(L)'
;MIHLYLYITNFEAIRSKCTIDLSKIPSHELADVCDNIIQHHPSAIIFLGYLDVGWMLDAKHEARIRNVIRKFEVHVVTCHLESIPYSWKNEIDTLYIEVPKDGGPKAINNGCPVFAQPKAKHKFTFGATSSE
;
A
#
# COMPACT_ATOMS: atom_id res chain seq x y z
N MET A 1 -11.48 9.65 13.78
CA MET A 1 -10.21 9.78 14.52
C MET A 1 -9.26 8.79 13.88
N ILE A 2 -8.28 9.25 13.10
CA ILE A 2 -7.38 8.37 12.36
C ILE A 2 -6.48 7.65 13.37
N HIS A 3 -6.56 6.34 13.45
CA HIS A 3 -5.61 5.56 14.23
C HIS A 3 -4.39 5.28 13.36
N LEU A 4 -3.39 6.15 13.45
CA LEU A 4 -2.12 5.97 12.76
C LEU A 4 -1.31 4.91 13.51
N TYR A 5 -1.44 3.64 13.10
CA TYR A 5 -0.63 2.54 13.64
C TYR A 5 0.75 2.53 12.99
N LEU A 6 1.60 3.44 13.46
CA LEU A 6 3.02 3.40 13.17
C LEU A 6 3.67 2.23 13.95
N TYR A 7 4.10 1.21 13.22
CA TYR A 7 5.27 0.36 13.52
C TYR A 7 5.22 -0.81 14.52
N ILE A 8 4.10 -1.13 15.17
CA ILE A 8 4.13 -2.24 16.18
C ILE A 8 3.38 -3.50 15.72
N THR A 9 2.35 -3.36 14.89
CA THR A 9 1.49 -4.48 14.46
C THR A 9 1.77 -4.88 13.01
N ASN A 10 1.93 -6.18 12.75
CA ASN A 10 1.98 -6.73 11.39
C ASN A 10 0.63 -6.47 10.71
N PHE A 11 0.62 -5.93 9.48
CA PHE A 11 -0.61 -5.70 8.73
C PHE A 11 -1.41 -6.99 8.50
N GLU A 12 -0.76 -8.16 8.51
CA GLU A 12 -1.40 -9.49 8.47
C GLU A 12 -2.48 -9.65 9.56
N ALA A 13 -2.24 -9.11 10.76
CA ALA A 13 -3.20 -9.19 11.87
C ALA A 13 -4.42 -8.27 11.68
N ILE A 14 -4.27 -7.22 10.86
CA ILE A 14 -5.37 -6.32 10.48
C ILE A 14 -6.13 -6.94 9.32
N ARG A 15 -5.41 -7.44 8.31
CA ARG A 15 -5.96 -8.16 7.16
C ARG A 15 -6.85 -9.33 7.59
N SER A 16 -6.42 -10.12 8.58
CA SER A 16 -7.19 -11.28 9.06
C SER A 16 -8.49 -10.92 9.78
N LYS A 17 -8.67 -9.67 10.21
CA LYS A 17 -9.91 -9.16 10.81
C LYS A 17 -10.88 -8.59 9.78
N CYS A 18 -10.41 -8.33 8.56
CA CYS A 18 -11.24 -7.76 7.51
C CYS A 18 -12.16 -8.83 6.92
N THR A 19 -13.40 -8.43 6.63
CA THR A 19 -14.38 -9.33 5.99
C THR A 19 -14.12 -9.50 4.51
N ILE A 20 -13.55 -8.48 3.86
CA ILE A 20 -13.26 -8.48 2.43
C ILE A 20 -11.83 -7.98 2.23
N ASP A 21 -11.06 -8.75 1.47
CA ASP A 21 -9.67 -8.45 1.16
C ASP A 21 -9.51 -8.15 -0.33
N LEU A 22 -9.17 -6.90 -0.62
CA LEU A 22 -8.98 -6.39 -1.98
C LEU A 22 -7.50 -6.31 -2.39
N SER A 23 -6.57 -6.77 -1.55
CA SER A 23 -5.13 -6.70 -1.82
C SER A 23 -4.67 -7.45 -3.08
N LYS A 24 -5.49 -8.35 -3.61
CA LYS A 24 -5.19 -9.14 -4.81
C LYS A 24 -5.93 -8.66 -6.06
N ILE A 25 -6.76 -7.63 -5.92
CA ILE A 25 -7.54 -7.08 -7.04
C ILE A 25 -6.64 -6.13 -7.84
N PRO A 26 -6.54 -6.30 -9.18
CA PRO A 26 -5.82 -5.37 -10.02
C PRO A 26 -6.36 -3.93 -9.89
N SER A 27 -5.48 -2.93 -9.90
CA SER A 27 -5.87 -1.53 -9.67
C SER A 27 -6.92 -1.01 -10.67
N HIS A 28 -6.91 -1.51 -11.91
CA HIS A 28 -7.86 -1.13 -12.96
C HIS A 28 -9.28 -1.69 -12.74
N GLU A 29 -9.43 -2.79 -12.00
CA GLU A 29 -10.74 -3.39 -11.66
C GLU A 29 -11.23 -2.95 -10.28
N LEU A 30 -10.32 -2.40 -9.45
CA LEU A 30 -10.59 -2.09 -8.05
C LEU A 30 -11.81 -1.19 -7.85
N ALA A 31 -11.98 -0.18 -8.70
CA ALA A 31 -13.12 0.72 -8.62
C ALA A 31 -14.46 0.01 -8.87
N ASP A 32 -14.51 -0.91 -9.84
CA ASP A 32 -15.72 -1.67 -10.16
C ASP A 32 -16.06 -2.67 -9.05
N VAL A 33 -15.05 -3.33 -8.48
CA VAL A 33 -15.22 -4.21 -7.33
C VAL A 33 -15.73 -3.44 -6.11
N CYS A 34 -15.19 -2.26 -5.84
CA CYS A 34 -15.67 -1.39 -4.76
C CYS A 34 -17.14 -0.98 -4.96
N ASP A 35 -17.54 -0.60 -6.17
CA ASP A 35 -18.94 -0.26 -6.47
C ASP A 35 -19.87 -1.46 -6.27
N ASN A 36 -19.47 -2.66 -6.69
CA ASN A 36 -20.22 -3.88 -6.43
C ASN A 36 -20.36 -4.16 -4.94
N ILE A 37 -19.31 -3.96 -4.14
CA ILE A 37 -19.36 -4.16 -2.70
C ILE A 37 -20.37 -3.21 -2.05
N ILE A 38 -20.35 -1.95 -2.44
CA ILE A 38 -21.30 -0.94 -1.94
C ILE A 38 -22.75 -1.38 -2.20
N GLN A 39 -23.03 -1.97 -3.35
CA GLN A 39 -24.40 -2.38 -3.72
C GLN A 39 -24.87 -3.62 -2.96
N HIS A 40 -24.00 -4.60 -2.73
CA HIS A 40 -24.40 -5.93 -2.24
C HIS A 40 -24.18 -6.13 -0.73
N HIS A 41 -23.33 -5.32 -0.09
CA HIS A 41 -23.01 -5.49 1.31
C HIS A 41 -23.61 -4.36 2.17
N PRO A 42 -24.39 -4.70 3.22
CA PRO A 42 -24.92 -3.71 4.16
C PRO A 42 -23.84 -3.21 5.13
N SER A 43 -22.88 -4.06 5.49
CA SER A 43 -21.75 -3.76 6.37
C SER A 43 -20.55 -4.64 6.00
N ALA A 44 -19.34 -4.09 6.05
CA ALA A 44 -18.10 -4.79 5.79
C ALA A 44 -16.92 -4.04 6.46
N ILE A 45 -15.86 -4.78 6.76
CA ILE A 45 -14.53 -4.26 7.05
C ILE A 45 -13.65 -4.61 5.84
N ILE A 46 -13.12 -3.59 5.17
CA ILE A 46 -12.42 -3.71 3.89
C ILE A 46 -10.92 -3.58 4.12
N PHE A 47 -10.15 -4.51 3.57
CA PHE A 47 -8.71 -4.38 3.47
C PHE A 47 -8.31 -3.95 2.05
N LEU A 48 -7.76 -2.74 1.92
CA LEU A 48 -7.07 -2.26 0.72
C LEU A 48 -5.57 -2.50 0.90
N GLY A 49 -5.05 -3.59 0.34
CA GLY A 49 -3.62 -3.86 0.34
C GLY A 49 -2.85 -2.91 -0.60
N TYR A 50 -1.55 -2.74 -0.32
CA TYR A 50 -0.57 -1.89 -1.04
C TYR A 50 -1.15 -1.05 -2.17
N LEU A 51 -1.65 0.12 -1.80
CA LEU A 51 -2.28 1.06 -2.72
C LEU A 51 -1.63 2.43 -2.58
N ASP A 52 -0.78 2.77 -3.54
CA ASP A 52 -0.22 4.11 -3.69
C ASP A 52 -1.08 4.91 -4.65
N VAL A 53 -2.15 5.52 -4.12
CA VAL A 53 -3.27 6.10 -4.87
C VAL A 53 -2.83 7.06 -5.96
N GLY A 54 -1.93 8.00 -5.63
CA GLY A 54 -1.43 9.01 -6.57
C GLY A 54 -0.65 8.46 -7.77
N TRP A 55 -0.27 7.17 -7.76
CA TRP A 55 0.43 6.52 -8.88
C TRP A 55 -0.34 5.35 -9.49
N MET A 56 -1.18 4.67 -8.70
CA MET A 56 -1.89 3.45 -9.11
C MET A 56 -3.31 3.70 -9.63
N LEU A 57 -3.90 4.86 -9.33
CA LEU A 57 -5.29 5.16 -9.64
C LEU A 57 -5.44 6.46 -10.43
N ASP A 58 -6.34 6.42 -11.42
CA ASP A 58 -6.83 7.64 -12.07
C ASP A 58 -7.78 8.39 -11.14
N ALA A 59 -7.89 9.72 -11.32
CA ALA A 59 -8.78 10.57 -10.52
C ALA A 59 -10.25 10.09 -10.51
N LYS A 60 -10.70 9.45 -11.59
CA LYS A 60 -12.05 8.84 -11.65
C LYS A 60 -12.17 7.62 -10.71
N HIS A 61 -11.17 6.76 -10.68
CA HIS A 61 -11.14 5.59 -9.79
C HIS A 61 -10.97 6.01 -8.34
N GLU A 62 -10.14 7.02 -8.07
CA GLU A 62 -10.00 7.62 -6.74
C GLU A 62 -11.36 8.10 -6.20
N ALA A 63 -12.11 8.86 -7.00
CA ALA A 63 -13.42 9.37 -6.59
C ALA A 63 -14.43 8.24 -6.31
N ARG A 64 -14.41 7.16 -7.10
CA ARG A 64 -15.30 6.00 -6.92
C ARG A 64 -14.93 5.20 -5.67
N ILE A 65 -13.65 4.86 -5.49
CA ILE A 65 -13.18 4.09 -4.33
C ILE A 65 -13.42 4.87 -3.03
N ARG A 66 -13.36 6.20 -3.05
CA ARG A 66 -13.73 7.02 -1.89
C ARG A 66 -15.14 6.70 -1.35
N ASN A 67 -16.08 6.31 -2.21
CA ASN A 67 -17.43 5.94 -1.76
C ASN A 67 -17.43 4.72 -0.84
N VAL A 68 -16.50 3.76 -1.05
CA VAL A 68 -16.34 2.59 -0.19
C VAL A 68 -15.76 3.01 1.17
N ILE A 69 -14.77 3.92 1.15
CA ILE A 69 -14.12 4.48 2.34
C ILE A 69 -15.11 5.22 3.23
N ARG A 70 -16.08 5.93 2.63
CA ARG A 70 -17.10 6.67 3.39
C ARG A 70 -18.21 5.77 3.96
N LYS A 71 -18.40 4.58 3.41
CA LYS A 71 -19.50 3.67 3.77
C LYS A 71 -19.08 2.59 4.77
N PHE A 72 -17.85 2.10 4.65
CA PHE A 72 -17.37 0.94 5.38
C PHE A 72 -16.13 1.30 6.20
N GLU A 73 -15.82 0.45 7.19
CA GLU A 73 -14.52 0.53 7.86
C GLU A 73 -13.44 0.07 6.87
N VAL A 74 -12.44 0.93 6.63
CA VAL A 74 -11.38 0.65 5.66
C VAL A 74 -10.00 0.69 6.30
N HIS A 75 -9.22 -0.34 6.01
CA HIS A 75 -7.82 -0.45 6.37
C HIS A 75 -6.97 -0.43 5.11
N VAL A 76 -6.05 0.52 5.02
CA VAL A 76 -5.19 0.72 3.84
C VAL A 76 -3.73 0.46 4.19
N VAL A 77 -3.02 -0.24 3.32
CA VAL A 77 -1.56 -0.33 3.34
C VAL A 77 -0.99 0.51 2.20
N THR A 78 -0.01 1.36 2.49
CA THR A 78 0.71 2.17 1.50
C THR A 78 2.20 2.21 1.82
N CYS A 79 3.04 2.40 0.82
CA CYS A 79 4.46 2.68 1.03
C CYS A 79 4.71 4.20 1.10
N HIS A 80 3.82 5.00 0.52
CA HIS A 80 4.01 6.43 0.26
C HIS A 80 2.80 7.21 0.78
N LEU A 81 2.90 7.72 2.01
CA LEU A 81 1.82 8.47 2.66
C LEU A 81 1.40 9.71 1.84
N GLU A 82 2.35 10.33 1.15
CA GLU A 82 2.15 11.46 0.24
C GLU A 82 1.28 11.12 -0.96
N SER A 83 1.25 9.84 -1.37
CA SER A 83 0.43 9.38 -2.49
C SER A 83 -1.07 9.35 -2.14
N ILE A 84 -1.40 9.29 -0.85
CA ILE A 84 -2.80 9.23 -0.40
C ILE A 84 -3.41 10.65 -0.41
N PRO A 85 -4.51 10.87 -1.15
CA PRO A 85 -5.24 12.13 -1.17
C PRO A 85 -5.68 12.56 0.22
N TYR A 86 -5.67 13.88 0.47
CA TYR A 86 -6.12 14.42 1.76
C TYR A 86 -7.59 14.07 2.06
N SER A 87 -8.42 13.97 1.01
CA SER A 87 -9.82 13.54 1.11
C SER A 87 -9.95 12.15 1.74
N TRP A 88 -9.07 11.22 1.37
CA TRP A 88 -9.06 9.85 1.90
C TRP A 88 -8.49 9.78 3.30
N LYS A 89 -7.42 10.53 3.59
CA LYS A 89 -6.76 10.52 4.90
C LYS A 89 -7.75 10.78 6.04
N ASN A 90 -8.70 11.69 5.85
CA ASN A 90 -9.69 12.04 6.87
C ASN A 90 -10.81 11.01 7.05
N GLU A 91 -10.97 10.10 6.10
CA GLU A 91 -12.09 9.15 6.04
C GLU A 91 -11.64 7.70 6.31
N ILE A 92 -10.38 7.36 6.03
CA ILE A 92 -9.82 6.03 6.32
C ILE A 92 -9.69 5.82 7.83
N ASP A 93 -10.18 4.68 8.31
CA ASP A 93 -10.10 4.29 9.72
C ASP A 93 -8.68 3.96 10.17
N THR A 94 -7.99 3.13 9.37
CA THR A 94 -6.60 2.73 9.65
C THR A 94 -5.75 2.83 8.40
N LEU A 95 -4.65 3.56 8.52
CA LEU A 95 -3.62 3.67 7.49
C LEU A 95 -2.32 3.08 8.01
N TYR A 96 -1.84 2.03 7.37
CA TYR A 96 -0.56 1.40 7.62
C TYR A 96 0.46 1.87 6.58
N ILE A 97 1.59 2.36 7.06
CA ILE A 97 2.70 2.79 6.21
C ILE A 97 3.79 1.76 6.35
N GLU A 98 4.01 0.97 5.29
CA GLU A 98 5.18 0.11 5.25
C GLU A 98 6.39 0.93 4.79
N VAL A 99 7.35 1.11 5.68
CA VAL A 99 8.64 1.71 5.33
C VAL A 99 9.65 0.57 5.20
N PRO A 100 10.34 0.45 4.05
CA PRO A 100 11.42 -0.52 3.89
C PRO A 100 12.47 -0.33 4.99
N LYS A 101 12.74 -1.38 5.78
CA LYS A 101 13.70 -1.34 6.90
C LYS A 101 15.15 -1.12 6.46
N ASP A 102 15.45 -1.40 5.20
CA ASP A 102 16.73 -1.10 4.57
C ASP A 102 16.45 -0.06 3.50
N GLY A 103 17.18 1.06 3.48
CA GLY A 103 17.02 2.13 2.47
C GLY A 103 17.35 1.71 1.03
N GLY A 104 17.32 0.41 0.72
CA GLY A 104 17.42 -0.16 -0.62
C GLY A 104 16.10 -0.82 -1.03
N PRO A 105 15.78 -0.84 -2.32
CA PRO A 105 14.57 -1.47 -2.82
C PRO A 105 14.63 -2.99 -2.60
N LYS A 106 13.97 -3.48 -1.55
CA LYS A 106 13.70 -4.91 -1.40
C LYS A 106 12.46 -5.25 -2.23
N ALA A 107 12.61 -6.18 -3.16
CA ALA A 107 11.48 -6.76 -3.86
C ALA A 107 10.66 -7.61 -2.86
N ILE A 108 9.62 -7.01 -2.29
CA ILE A 108 8.55 -7.74 -1.62
C ILE A 108 7.71 -8.33 -2.75
N ASN A 109 7.60 -9.66 -2.81
CA ASN A 109 6.92 -10.36 -3.89
C ASN A 109 5.40 -10.30 -3.67
N ASN A 110 4.80 -9.11 -3.86
CA ASN A 110 3.39 -8.79 -3.62
C ASN A 110 2.60 -8.46 -4.91
N GLY A 111 3.12 -8.79 -6.10
CA GLY A 111 2.35 -8.79 -7.35
C GLY A 111 2.61 -7.65 -8.34
N CYS A 112 3.59 -6.78 -8.13
CA CYS A 112 3.99 -5.77 -9.12
C CYS A 112 4.91 -6.34 -10.23
N PRO A 113 4.80 -5.88 -11.50
CA PRO A 113 5.66 -6.34 -12.59
C PRO A 113 7.11 -5.84 -12.42
N VAL A 114 8.06 -6.77 -12.46
CA VAL A 114 9.49 -6.54 -12.24
C VAL A 114 10.14 -6.05 -13.54
N PHE A 115 10.54 -4.78 -13.62
CA PHE A 115 11.47 -4.34 -14.66
C PHE A 115 12.91 -4.61 -14.18
N ALA A 116 13.58 -5.58 -14.80
CA ALA A 116 14.96 -5.92 -14.47
C ALA A 116 15.91 -4.78 -14.88
N GLN A 117 16.80 -4.36 -13.98
CA GLN A 117 17.93 -3.50 -14.30
C GLN A 117 19.28 -4.14 -13.98
N PRO A 118 20.37 -3.72 -14.66
CA PRO A 118 21.56 -4.54 -14.87
C PRO A 118 22.48 -4.59 -13.64
N LYS A 119 23.12 -5.74 -13.42
CA LYS A 119 24.08 -5.97 -12.32
C LYS A 119 25.33 -5.08 -12.49
N ALA A 120 25.56 -4.15 -11.55
CA ALA A 120 26.83 -3.45 -11.45
C ALA A 120 27.95 -4.42 -11.00
N LYS A 121 29.05 -4.47 -11.76
CA LYS A 121 30.27 -5.19 -11.38
C LYS A 121 31.32 -4.23 -10.81
N HIS A 122 31.89 -4.70 -9.70
CA HIS A 122 33.28 -4.60 -9.21
C HIS A 122 33.70 -3.59 -8.12
N LYS A 123 34.29 -4.22 -7.09
CA LYS A 123 35.00 -3.76 -5.90
C LYS A 123 36.17 -2.80 -6.21
N PHE A 124 36.36 -1.80 -5.36
CA PHE A 124 37.66 -1.18 -5.11
C PHE A 124 38.18 -1.60 -3.73
N THR A 125 39.32 -2.29 -3.70
CA THR A 125 40.14 -2.54 -2.50
C THR A 125 41.25 -1.49 -2.45
N PHE A 126 41.33 -0.68 -1.39
CA PHE A 126 42.49 0.18 -1.15
C PHE A 126 43.49 -0.54 -0.24
N GLY A 127 44.71 -0.70 -0.74
CA GLY A 127 45.84 -1.30 -0.04
C GLY A 127 46.43 -0.36 1.00
N ALA A 128 46.79 -0.91 2.17
CA ALA A 128 47.64 -0.26 3.14
C ALA A 128 49.10 -0.43 2.69
N THR A 129 49.76 0.68 2.34
CA THR A 129 51.22 0.75 2.17
C THR A 129 51.86 1.19 3.48
N SER A 130 52.78 0.37 3.97
CA SER A 130 53.70 0.61 5.08
C SER A 130 55.01 1.27 4.60
N SER A 131 55.43 2.33 5.28
CA SER A 131 56.76 3.01 5.25
C SER A 131 56.59 4.35 6.00
N GLU A 132 57.35 4.82 6.99
CA GLU A 132 58.66 4.51 7.59
C GLU A 132 58.60 4.79 9.10
#